data_AF-A0A7V9T4Q2-F1
#
_entry.id   AF-A0A7V9T4Q2-F1
#
_cell.length_a   1.000
_cell.length_b   1.000
_cell.length_c   1.000
_cell.angle_alpha   90.00
_cell.angle_beta   90.00
_cell.angle_gamma   90.00
#
_symmetry.space_group_name_H-M   'P 1'
#
loop_
_entity.id
_entity.type
_entity.pdbx_description
1 polymer ?
#
loop_
_entity_poly.entity_id
_entity_poly.type
_entity_poly.pdbx_seq_one_letter_code
_entity_poly.pdbx_strand_id
1 'polypeptide(L)'
;MSVVDAEEARIALHGGADIVDVKNPAEGSLGAPSPGVIRGVRDAVPRHLPLSVALGDMPNLPGTAALAAAGAAACGATYVKVGLWGTSTEREATRLLEAVAEAVEGYPGVSVVAAAYADAERVPSRPLQPQALVGVARAAGVAGCLLDTAVKDGRGLLDWLEPGELAGLVAQAHAAGLEMAFAGGL
;
A
#
# COMPACT_ATOMS: atom_id res chain seq x y z
N MET A 1 3.49 -11.33 -4.03
CA MET A 1 2.21 -11.80 -4.63
C MET A 1 1.06 -11.42 -3.70
N SER A 2 -0.07 -10.95 -4.22
CA SER A 2 -1.24 -10.63 -3.40
C SER A 2 -2.11 -11.85 -3.15
N VAL A 3 -2.66 -11.96 -1.94
CA VAL A 3 -3.46 -13.09 -1.45
C VAL A 3 -4.65 -12.61 -0.63
N VAL A 4 -5.72 -13.42 -0.56
CA VAL A 4 -6.90 -13.11 0.28
C VAL A 4 -7.01 -13.97 1.52
N ASP A 5 -6.27 -15.09 1.60
CA ASP A 5 -6.29 -16.00 2.73
C ASP A 5 -4.98 -16.81 2.89
N ALA A 6 -4.96 -17.68 3.89
CA ALA A 6 -3.82 -18.51 4.24
C ALA A 6 -3.54 -19.63 3.22
N GLU A 7 -4.52 -20.08 2.45
CA GLU A 7 -4.31 -21.09 1.42
C GLU A 7 -3.56 -20.48 0.23
N GLU A 8 -4.04 -19.34 -0.27
CA GLU A 8 -3.34 -18.58 -1.31
C GLU A 8 -1.94 -18.16 -0.86
N ALA A 9 -1.75 -17.80 0.42
CA ALA A 9 -0.42 -17.51 0.96
C ALA A 9 0.55 -18.69 0.81
N ARG A 10 0.12 -19.92 1.09
CA ARG A 10 0.96 -21.12 0.91
C ARG A 10 1.30 -21.37 -0.54
N ILE A 11 0.34 -21.15 -1.45
CA ILE A 11 0.56 -21.27 -2.89
C ILE A 11 1.59 -20.24 -3.36
N ALA A 12 1.43 -18.97 -2.96
CA ALA A 12 2.35 -17.89 -3.28
C ALA A 12 3.78 -18.19 -2.80
N LEU A 13 3.92 -18.73 -1.59
CA LEU A 13 5.22 -19.12 -1.02
C LEU A 13 5.84 -20.29 -1.77
N HIS A 14 5.06 -21.29 -2.17
CA HIS A 14 5.55 -22.39 -2.99
C HIS A 14 6.01 -21.92 -4.38
N GLY A 15 5.35 -20.88 -4.91
CA GLY A 15 5.76 -20.17 -6.12
C GLY A 15 7.00 -19.28 -5.96
N GLY A 16 7.59 -19.19 -4.77
CA GLY A 16 8.81 -18.43 -4.50
C GLY A 16 8.60 -16.94 -4.26
N ALA A 17 7.40 -16.51 -3.83
CA ALA A 17 7.16 -15.11 -3.50
C ALA A 17 8.03 -14.62 -2.33
N ASP A 18 8.81 -13.56 -2.56
CA ASP A 18 9.65 -12.93 -1.53
C ASP A 18 8.84 -12.11 -0.51
N ILE A 19 7.68 -11.58 -0.94
CA ILE A 19 6.73 -10.83 -0.12
C ILE A 19 5.32 -11.35 -0.38
N VAL A 20 4.62 -11.66 0.71
CA VAL A 20 3.19 -11.97 0.69
C VAL A 20 2.41 -10.72 1.02
N ASP A 21 1.47 -10.35 0.17
CA ASP A 21 0.67 -9.15 0.30
C ASP A 21 -0.80 -9.51 0.53
N VAL A 22 -1.32 -9.33 1.75
CA VAL A 22 -2.70 -9.66 2.05
C VAL A 22 -3.62 -8.45 1.86
N LYS A 23 -4.70 -8.65 1.11
CA LYS A 23 -5.73 -7.64 0.86
C LYS A 23 -7.11 -8.25 0.70
N ASN A 24 -8.15 -7.42 0.74
CA ASN A 24 -9.54 -7.80 0.50
C ASN A 24 -10.08 -7.07 -0.74
N PRO A 25 -10.06 -7.68 -1.94
CA PRO A 25 -10.55 -7.06 -3.17
C PRO A 25 -12.04 -6.65 -3.12
N ALA A 26 -12.84 -7.24 -2.24
CA ALA A 26 -14.25 -6.87 -2.07
C ALA A 26 -14.43 -5.47 -1.46
N GLU A 27 -13.39 -4.93 -0.83
CA GLU A 27 -13.36 -3.58 -0.23
C GLU A 27 -12.57 -2.57 -1.08
N GLY A 28 -12.25 -2.90 -2.33
CA GLY A 28 -11.53 -2.02 -3.25
C GLY A 28 -10.15 -2.53 -3.68
N SER A 29 -9.40 -1.69 -4.37
CA SER A 29 -8.11 -2.07 -4.97
C SER A 29 -7.08 -2.50 -3.91
N LEU A 30 -7.02 -1.74 -2.82
CA LEU A 30 -6.21 -1.96 -1.62
C LEU A 30 -7.11 -2.22 -0.40
N GLY A 31 -8.27 -2.86 -0.59
CA GLY A 31 -9.21 -3.14 0.49
C GLY A 31 -8.59 -3.90 1.68
N ALA A 32 -9.05 -3.59 2.89
CA ALA A 32 -8.46 -4.09 4.12
C ALA A 32 -8.93 -5.52 4.44
N PRO A 33 -8.03 -6.48 4.72
CA PRO A 33 -8.41 -7.79 5.24
C PRO A 33 -8.78 -7.70 6.73
N SER A 34 -9.64 -8.61 7.19
CA SER A 34 -9.97 -8.69 8.62
C SER A 34 -8.77 -9.12 9.48
N PRO A 35 -8.72 -8.77 10.77
CA PRO A 35 -7.66 -9.21 11.68
C PRO A 35 -7.46 -10.74 11.70
N GLY A 36 -8.54 -11.51 11.60
CA GLY A 36 -8.48 -12.98 11.58
C GLY A 36 -7.76 -13.51 10.33
N VAL A 37 -8.04 -12.91 9.17
CA VAL A 37 -7.36 -13.24 7.91
C VAL A 37 -5.87 -12.89 8.00
N ILE A 38 -5.52 -11.69 8.50
CA ILE A 38 -4.13 -11.27 8.64
C ILE A 38 -3.35 -12.26 9.51
N ARG A 39 -3.91 -12.66 10.67
CA ARG A 39 -3.27 -13.65 11.56
C ARG A 39 -3.13 -15.02 10.89
N GLY A 40 -4.18 -15.50 10.22
CA GLY A 40 -4.14 -16.77 9.51
C GLY A 40 -3.07 -16.80 8.40
N VAL A 41 -2.94 -15.71 7.65
CA VAL A 41 -1.86 -15.56 6.66
C VAL A 41 -0.51 -15.49 7.37
N ARG A 42 -0.38 -14.68 8.42
CA ARG A 42 0.89 -14.54 9.17
C ARG A 42 1.39 -15.88 9.71
N ASP A 43 0.50 -16.75 10.15
CA ASP A 43 0.83 -18.10 10.64
C ASP A 43 1.29 -19.04 9.52
N ALA A 44 0.80 -18.83 8.29
CA ALA A 44 1.26 -19.57 7.11
C ALA A 44 2.59 -19.05 6.54
N VAL A 45 2.89 -17.77 6.71
CA VAL A 45 4.10 -17.13 6.17
C VAL A 45 5.29 -17.30 7.13
N PRO A 46 6.45 -17.84 6.69
CA PRO A 46 7.67 -17.91 7.49
C PRO A 46 8.06 -16.55 8.08
N ARG A 47 8.50 -16.52 9.34
CA ARG A 47 8.76 -15.26 10.08
C ARG A 47 9.83 -14.36 9.47
N HIS A 48 10.75 -14.93 8.70
CA HIS A 48 11.79 -14.16 8.00
C HIS A 48 11.28 -13.50 6.72
N LEU A 49 10.10 -13.89 6.21
CA LEU A 49 9.50 -13.28 5.03
C LEU A 49 8.53 -12.15 5.43
N PRO A 50 8.61 -10.99 4.77
CA PRO A 50 7.69 -9.88 5.03
C PRO A 50 6.24 -10.22 4.70
N LEU A 51 5.34 -9.76 5.56
CA LEU A 51 3.90 -9.72 5.30
C LEU A 51 3.47 -8.27 5.07
N SER A 52 3.06 -7.94 3.85
CA SER A 52 2.44 -6.67 3.52
C SER A 52 0.93 -6.75 3.74
N VAL A 53 0.32 -5.73 4.34
CA VAL A 53 -1.12 -5.67 4.60
C VAL A 53 -1.67 -4.37 4.05
N ALA A 54 -2.69 -4.45 3.20
CA ALA A 54 -3.42 -3.28 2.75
C ALA A 54 -4.36 -2.76 3.85
N LEU A 55 -4.38 -1.45 4.08
CA LEU A 55 -5.24 -0.81 5.10
C LEU A 55 -6.56 -0.29 4.53
N GLY A 56 -6.80 -0.42 3.23
CA GLY A 56 -7.98 0.08 2.54
C GLY A 56 -7.65 1.13 1.47
N ASP A 57 -8.60 1.32 0.57
CA ASP A 57 -8.74 2.53 -0.23
C ASP A 57 -9.19 3.66 0.73
N MET A 58 -8.22 4.24 1.43
CA MET A 58 -8.41 4.99 2.67
C MET A 58 -9.05 6.38 2.44
N PRO A 59 -10.19 6.71 3.08
CA PRO A 59 -10.70 8.08 3.11
C PRO A 59 -9.73 9.01 3.87
N ASN A 60 -9.90 10.33 3.74
CA ASN A 60 -9.11 11.30 4.52
C ASN A 60 -9.53 11.35 6.00
N LEU A 61 -9.24 10.28 6.74
CA LEU A 61 -9.52 10.10 8.16
C LEU A 61 -8.24 9.61 8.87
N PRO A 62 -7.28 10.51 9.17
CA PRO A 62 -5.97 10.13 9.71
C PRO A 62 -6.03 9.25 10.97
N GLY A 63 -6.92 9.56 11.92
CA GLY A 63 -7.09 8.74 13.13
C GLY A 63 -7.62 7.32 12.84
N THR A 64 -8.51 7.18 11.87
CA THR A 64 -9.00 5.85 11.43
C THR A 64 -7.89 5.06 10.77
N ALA A 65 -7.10 5.70 9.89
CA ALA A 65 -5.96 5.08 9.24
C ALA A 65 -4.90 4.63 10.26
N ALA A 66 -4.60 5.47 11.26
CA ALA A 66 -3.70 5.16 12.36
C ALA A 66 -4.16 3.94 13.18
N LEU A 67 -5.44 3.88 13.55
CA LEU A 67 -6.00 2.72 14.25
C LEU A 67 -5.94 1.44 13.40
N ALA A 68 -6.24 1.53 12.10
CA ALA A 68 -6.13 0.40 11.18
C ALA A 68 -4.67 -0.09 11.06
N ALA A 69 -3.72 0.84 11.00
CA ALA A 69 -2.29 0.54 10.93
C ALA A 69 -1.80 -0.18 12.19
N ALA A 70 -2.13 0.32 13.38
CA ALA A 70 -1.81 -0.32 14.64
C ALA A 70 -2.46 -1.72 14.74
N GLY A 71 -3.70 -1.87 14.27
CA GLY A 71 -4.39 -3.15 14.19
C GLY A 71 -3.68 -4.17 13.29
N ALA A 72 -3.28 -3.75 12.08
CA ALA A 72 -2.53 -4.59 11.14
C ALA A 72 -1.15 -4.98 11.69
N ALA A 73 -0.43 -4.03 12.29
CA ALA A 73 0.84 -4.25 12.96
C ALA A 73 0.72 -5.28 14.10
N ALA A 74 -0.29 -5.14 14.97
CA ALA A 74 -0.60 -6.10 16.03
C ALA A 74 -1.04 -7.49 15.52
N CYS A 75 -1.41 -7.60 14.24
CA CYS A 75 -1.70 -8.87 13.58
C CYS A 75 -0.47 -9.49 12.88
N GLY A 76 0.67 -8.80 12.86
CA GLY A 76 1.95 -9.29 12.35
C GLY A 76 2.33 -8.78 10.96
N ALA A 77 1.77 -7.64 10.53
CA ALA A 77 2.24 -6.93 9.36
C ALA A 77 3.72 -6.52 9.52
N THR A 78 4.48 -6.61 8.43
CA THR A 78 5.82 -6.00 8.26
C THR A 78 5.71 -4.71 7.46
N TYR A 79 4.81 -4.68 6.48
CA TYR A 79 4.45 -3.46 5.76
C TYR A 79 2.97 -3.18 5.94
N VAL A 80 2.62 -1.93 6.19
CA VAL A 80 1.24 -1.45 6.11
C VAL A 80 1.12 -0.51 4.90
N LYS A 81 0.19 -0.82 4.00
CA LYS A 81 -0.01 -0.05 2.77
C LYS A 81 -1.25 0.82 2.86
N VAL A 82 -1.10 2.10 2.58
CA VAL A 82 -2.18 3.08 2.67
C VAL A 82 -2.59 3.51 1.27
N GLY A 83 -3.77 3.07 0.80
CA GLY A 83 -4.33 3.58 -0.45
C GLY A 83 -4.81 5.02 -0.26
N LEU A 84 -4.15 6.00 -0.88
CA LEU A 84 -4.45 7.43 -0.76
C LEU A 84 -5.70 7.84 -1.54
N TRP A 85 -6.83 7.17 -1.28
CA TRP A 85 -8.07 7.30 -2.03
C TRP A 85 -8.80 8.62 -1.74
N GLY A 86 -8.89 9.01 -0.47
CA GLY A 86 -9.66 10.17 -0.03
C GLY A 86 -8.88 11.48 0.07
N THR A 87 -7.58 11.48 -0.23
CA THR A 87 -6.70 12.65 -0.05
C THR A 87 -6.45 13.33 -1.39
N SER A 88 -6.97 14.54 -1.57
CA SER A 88 -6.90 15.28 -2.84
C SER A 88 -5.76 16.29 -2.90
N THR A 89 -5.10 16.56 -1.76
CA THR A 89 -3.97 17.49 -1.67
C THR A 89 -2.76 16.83 -1.01
N GLU A 90 -1.56 17.29 -1.35
CA GLU A 90 -0.32 16.80 -0.74
C GLU A 90 -0.33 16.93 0.79
N ARG A 91 -0.89 18.02 1.30
CA ARG A 91 -1.01 18.26 2.75
C ARG A 91 -1.91 17.24 3.45
N GLU A 92 -3.01 16.84 2.82
CA GLU A 92 -3.91 15.81 3.37
C GLU A 92 -3.25 14.44 3.36
N ALA A 93 -2.63 14.07 2.23
CA ALA A 93 -1.90 12.82 2.10
C ALA A 93 -0.76 12.73 3.12
N THR A 94 0.04 13.79 3.25
CA THR A 94 1.14 13.85 4.21
C THR A 94 0.64 13.67 5.64
N ARG A 95 -0.39 14.42 6.07
CA ARG A 95 -0.96 14.29 7.43
C ARG A 95 -1.51 12.91 7.72
N LEU A 96 -2.15 12.28 6.73
CA LEU A 96 -2.68 10.94 6.88
C LEU A 96 -1.56 9.91 7.05
N LEU A 97 -0.50 10.02 6.23
CA LEU A 97 0.67 9.15 6.31
C LEU A 97 1.48 9.37 7.60
N GLU A 98 1.64 10.60 8.06
CA GLU A 98 2.28 10.94 9.35
C GLU A 98 1.55 10.27 10.53
N ALA A 99 0.21 10.35 10.57
CA ALA A 99 -0.58 9.69 11.60
C ALA A 99 -0.44 8.16 11.57
N VAL A 100 -0.32 7.57 10.37
CA VAL A 100 -0.07 6.14 10.20
C VAL A 100 1.34 5.77 10.66
N ALA A 101 2.35 6.58 10.31
CA ALA A 101 3.74 6.37 10.72
C ALA A 101 3.89 6.41 12.24
N GLU A 102 3.34 7.45 12.90
CA GLU A 102 3.32 7.58 14.36
C GLU A 102 2.68 6.35 15.03
N ALA A 103 1.57 5.87 14.49
CA ALA A 103 0.87 4.72 15.06
C ALA A 103 1.67 3.41 15.00
N VAL A 104 2.56 3.26 14.02
CA VAL A 104 3.38 2.05 13.87
C VAL A 104 4.75 2.15 14.55
N GLU A 105 5.16 3.32 15.07
CA GLU A 105 6.43 3.47 15.83
C GLU A 105 6.51 2.52 17.04
N GLY A 106 5.36 2.21 17.66
CA GLY A 106 5.26 1.24 18.74
C GLY A 106 5.46 -0.23 18.34
N TYR A 107 5.63 -0.51 17.04
CA TYR A 107 5.76 -1.86 16.49
C TYR A 107 7.08 -2.00 15.71
N PRO A 108 8.15 -2.46 16.37
CA PRO A 108 9.46 -2.58 15.74
C PRO A 108 9.43 -3.44 14.47
N GLY A 109 10.05 -2.93 13.40
CA GLY A 109 10.13 -3.61 12.11
C GLY A 109 8.91 -3.45 11.22
N VAL A 110 7.91 -2.64 11.61
CA VAL A 110 6.79 -2.27 10.75
C VAL A 110 7.14 -1.01 9.95
N SER A 111 6.88 -1.05 8.65
CA SER A 111 7.14 0.05 7.72
C SER A 111 5.87 0.46 6.99
N VAL A 112 5.73 1.76 6.71
CA VAL A 112 4.58 2.31 5.99
C VAL A 112 4.90 2.47 4.52
N VAL A 113 3.96 2.09 3.64
CA VAL A 113 4.04 2.31 2.20
C VAL A 113 2.85 3.15 1.76
N ALA A 114 3.13 4.30 1.16
CA ALA A 114 2.11 5.16 0.57
C ALA A 114 1.71 4.62 -0.81
N ALA A 115 0.42 4.47 -1.07
CA ALA A 115 -0.05 3.96 -2.36
C ALA A 115 -0.93 4.99 -3.09
N ALA A 116 -0.59 5.28 -4.36
CA ALA A 116 -1.42 6.08 -5.26
C ALA A 116 -1.99 5.21 -6.40
N TYR A 117 -2.93 5.80 -7.14
CA TYR A 117 -3.59 5.15 -8.27
C TYR A 117 -3.15 5.80 -9.57
N ALA A 118 -2.72 5.00 -10.54
CA ALA A 118 -2.34 5.50 -11.87
C ALA A 118 -3.55 6.11 -12.60
N ASP A 119 -4.74 5.57 -12.38
CA ASP A 119 -6.02 6.02 -12.91
C ASP A 119 -6.79 6.91 -11.90
N ALA A 120 -6.07 7.71 -11.11
CA ALA A 120 -6.62 8.62 -10.11
C ALA A 120 -7.78 9.50 -10.64
N GLU A 121 -7.75 9.88 -11.92
CA GLU A 121 -8.81 10.66 -12.57
C GLU A 121 -10.18 9.96 -12.61
N ARG A 122 -10.21 8.63 -12.52
CA ARG A 122 -11.44 7.83 -12.52
C ARG A 122 -12.05 7.68 -11.14
N VAL A 123 -11.30 8.02 -10.11
CA VAL A 123 -11.69 7.82 -8.73
C VAL A 123 -12.61 8.98 -8.29
N PRO A 124 -13.84 8.71 -7.82
CA PRO A 124 -14.80 9.78 -7.49
C PRO A 124 -14.32 10.78 -6.44
N SER A 125 -13.49 10.35 -5.49
CA SER A 125 -12.90 11.21 -4.45
C SER A 125 -11.81 12.14 -4.95
N ARG A 126 -11.38 12.02 -6.22
CA ARG A 126 -10.30 12.82 -6.84
C ARG A 126 -9.02 12.78 -5.98
N PRO A 127 -8.42 11.60 -5.79
CA PRO A 127 -7.18 11.45 -5.06
C PRO A 127 -6.06 12.24 -5.72
N LEU A 128 -4.98 12.41 -4.96
CA LEU A 128 -3.72 12.94 -5.43
C LEU A 128 -3.26 12.22 -6.71
N GLN A 129 -2.78 13.00 -7.68
CA GLN A 129 -2.18 12.46 -8.89
C GLN A 129 -0.87 11.71 -8.56
N PRO A 130 -0.55 10.62 -9.29
CA PRO A 130 0.57 9.74 -8.94
C PRO A 130 1.93 10.45 -8.97
N GLN A 131 2.08 11.55 -9.72
CA GLN A 131 3.31 12.34 -9.79
C GLN A 131 3.70 12.97 -8.44
N ALA A 132 2.73 13.19 -7.54
CA ALA A 132 3.00 13.76 -6.22
C ALA A 132 3.28 12.70 -5.13
N LEU A 133 3.17 11.40 -5.46
CA LEU A 133 3.31 10.29 -4.50
C LEU A 133 4.66 10.30 -3.77
N VAL A 134 5.76 10.45 -4.50
CA VAL A 134 7.11 10.43 -3.91
C VAL A 134 7.31 11.62 -2.97
N GLY A 135 6.79 12.79 -3.35
CA GLY A 135 6.85 14.01 -2.54
C GLY A 135 6.16 13.84 -1.19
N VAL A 136 4.93 13.32 -1.19
CA VAL A 136 4.16 13.11 0.05
C VAL A 136 4.75 11.99 0.91
N ALA A 137 5.26 10.92 0.30
CA ALA A 137 5.90 9.83 1.03
C ALA A 137 7.17 10.30 1.74
N ARG A 138 8.01 11.06 1.03
CA ARG A 138 9.21 11.66 1.60
C ARG A 138 8.87 12.64 2.72
N ALA A 139 7.87 13.50 2.51
CA ALA A 139 7.47 14.49 3.51
C ALA A 139 6.97 13.84 4.81
N ALA A 140 6.22 12.74 4.69
CA ALA A 140 5.71 11.98 5.84
C ALA A 140 6.75 11.04 6.47
N GLY A 141 7.94 10.88 5.88
CA GLY A 141 8.98 9.99 6.39
C GLY A 141 8.62 8.50 6.34
N VAL A 142 7.78 8.08 5.39
CA VAL A 142 7.41 6.66 5.23
C VAL A 142 8.46 5.89 4.41
N ALA A 143 8.40 4.56 4.39
CA ALA A 143 9.48 3.72 3.85
C ALA A 143 9.46 3.56 2.33
N GLY A 144 8.32 3.76 1.69
CA GLY A 144 8.21 3.56 0.26
C GLY A 144 6.89 3.95 -0.36
N CYS A 145 6.83 3.74 -1.67
CA CYS A 145 5.72 4.09 -2.54
C CYS A 145 5.21 2.85 -3.27
N LEU A 146 3.90 2.78 -3.50
CA LEU A 146 3.25 1.82 -4.37
C LEU A 146 2.39 2.56 -5.38
N LEU A 147 2.48 2.16 -6.64
CA LEU A 147 1.54 2.58 -7.67
C LEU A 147 0.70 1.39 -8.12
N ASP A 148 -0.63 1.51 -8.07
CA ASP A 148 -1.60 0.49 -8.48
C ASP A 148 -2.68 1.15 -9.37
N THR A 149 -3.63 0.36 -9.87
CA THR A 149 -4.86 0.87 -10.50
C THR A 149 -6.02 0.81 -9.51
N ALA A 150 -6.87 1.82 -9.46
CA ALA A 150 -8.08 1.87 -8.68
C ALA A 150 -9.14 0.94 -9.26
N VAL A 151 -9.44 1.09 -10.56
CA VAL A 151 -10.49 0.32 -11.22
C VAL A 151 -9.92 -0.93 -11.85
N LYS A 152 -10.46 -2.10 -11.48
CA LYS A 152 -10.01 -3.41 -11.96
C LYS A 152 -10.78 -3.85 -13.23
N ASP A 153 -10.58 -3.12 -14.33
CA ASP A 153 -11.23 -3.38 -15.62
C ASP A 153 -10.31 -4.02 -16.69
N GLY A 154 -9.16 -4.54 -16.27
CA GLY A 154 -8.19 -5.22 -17.13
C GLY A 154 -7.11 -4.31 -17.71
N ARG A 155 -7.24 -2.98 -17.57
CA ARG A 155 -6.17 -2.04 -17.89
C ARG A 155 -5.07 -2.06 -16.83
N GLY A 156 -3.83 -1.99 -17.29
CA GLY A 156 -2.62 -1.97 -16.49
C GLY A 156 -2.05 -0.56 -16.30
N LEU A 157 -0.93 -0.44 -15.57
CA LEU A 157 -0.27 0.85 -15.34
C LEU A 157 0.10 1.59 -16.63
N LEU A 158 0.56 0.86 -17.66
CA LEU A 158 1.01 1.43 -18.92
C LEU A 158 -0.13 1.96 -19.81
N ASP A 159 -1.39 1.66 -19.46
CA ASP A 159 -2.55 2.28 -20.09
C ASP A 159 -2.81 3.70 -19.53
N TRP A 160 -2.18 4.06 -18.40
CA TRP A 160 -2.41 5.31 -17.65
C TRP A 160 -1.19 6.21 -17.57
N LEU A 161 0.00 5.62 -17.54
CA LEU A 161 1.26 6.33 -17.38
C LEU A 161 2.25 5.86 -18.42
N GLU A 162 2.91 6.82 -19.07
CA GLU A 162 3.95 6.51 -20.03
C GLU A 162 5.17 5.90 -19.32
N PRO A 163 5.94 5.00 -19.97
CA PRO A 163 7.13 4.41 -19.38
C PRO A 163 8.14 5.43 -18.82
N GLY A 164 8.22 6.62 -19.45
CA GLY A 164 9.07 7.72 -18.99
C GLY A 164 8.61 8.34 -17.67
N GLU A 165 7.30 8.40 -17.42
CA GLU A 165 6.73 8.89 -16.16
C GLU A 165 7.02 7.90 -15.02
N LEU A 166 6.83 6.60 -15.28
CA LEU A 166 7.17 5.54 -14.33
C LEU A 166 8.66 5.57 -13.97
N ALA A 167 9.53 5.64 -14.99
CA ALA A 167 10.98 5.76 -14.77
C ALA A 167 11.35 7.01 -13.95
N GLY A 168 10.65 8.13 -14.19
CA GLY A 168 10.79 9.35 -13.42
C GLY A 168 10.41 9.18 -11.95
N LEU A 169 9.30 8.49 -11.66
CA LEU A 169 8.88 8.18 -10.29
C LEU A 169 9.89 7.28 -9.56
N VAL A 170 10.40 6.23 -10.23
CA VAL A 170 11.45 5.37 -9.66
C VAL A 170 12.70 6.20 -9.32
N ALA A 171 13.18 7.02 -10.25
CA ALA A 171 14.37 7.84 -10.04
C ALA A 171 14.19 8.82 -8.86
N GLN A 172 13.02 9.44 -8.75
CA GLN A 172 12.69 10.33 -7.63
C GLN A 172 12.63 9.58 -6.29
N ALA A 173 12.00 8.40 -6.25
CA ALA A 173 11.90 7.58 -5.06
C ALA A 173 13.30 7.16 -4.56
N HIS A 174 14.14 6.61 -5.44
CA HIS A 174 15.50 6.23 -5.09
C HIS A 174 16.35 7.41 -4.64
N ALA A 175 16.23 8.58 -5.28
CA ALA A 175 16.93 9.79 -4.87
C ALA A 175 16.49 10.28 -3.47
N ALA A 176 15.27 9.95 -3.05
CA ALA A 176 14.74 10.23 -1.72
C ALA A 176 15.04 9.11 -0.69
N GLY A 177 15.71 8.02 -1.09
CA GLY A 177 15.95 6.85 -0.25
C GLY A 177 14.71 6.01 0.01
N LEU A 178 13.70 6.10 -0.86
CA LEU A 178 12.43 5.37 -0.79
C LEU A 178 12.45 4.18 -1.74
N GLU A 179 11.82 3.08 -1.31
CA GLU A 179 11.49 1.96 -2.20
C GLU A 179 10.30 2.31 -3.10
N MET A 180 10.28 1.78 -4.32
CA MET A 180 9.18 1.95 -5.28
C MET A 180 8.65 0.59 -5.73
N ALA A 181 7.36 0.35 -5.54
CA ALA A 181 6.66 -0.84 -5.99
C ALA A 181 5.58 -0.49 -7.04
N PHE A 182 5.32 -1.44 -7.92
CA PHE A 182 4.29 -1.35 -8.96
C PHE A 182 3.34 -2.55 -8.87
N ALA A 183 2.06 -2.30 -9.11
CA ALA A 183 0.99 -3.30 -9.18
C ALA A 183 -0.06 -2.85 -10.20
N GLY A 184 -1.13 -3.63 -10.39
CA GLY A 184 -2.23 -3.24 -11.26
C GLY A 184 -1.98 -3.59 -12.73
N GLY A 185 -2.15 -4.87 -13.08
CA GLY A 185 -2.06 -5.36 -14.46
C GLY A 185 -0.66 -5.26 -15.05
N LEU A 186 0.33 -5.85 -14.36
CA LEU A 186 1.70 -6.01 -14.86
C LEU A 186 1.82 -7.17 -15.85
#